data_AF-A0A7C4FTE7-F1
#
_entry.id   AF-A0A7C4FTE7-F1
#
_cell.length_a   1.000
_cell.length_b   1.000
_cell.length_c   1.000
_cell.angle_alpha   90.00
_cell.angle_beta   90.00
_cell.angle_gamma   90.00
#
_symmetry.space_group_name_H-M   'P 1'
#
loop_
_entity.id
_entity.type
_entity.pdbx_description
1 polymer ?
#
loop_
_entity_poly.entity_id
_entity_poly.type
_entity_poly.pdbx_seq_one_letter_code
_entity_poly.pdbx_strand_id
1 'polypeptide(L)'
;MKKLLAEIILAILCGRDYRTLALAVINERFITTAQDLIADIFAYKKQYENENWIEKLVNDFVNKSGKYNKYKGLWFGCLNEKTIKNMSGNISTKEIRLEYGKRNIESLYLLLNNFENAQFQLKVFITKESETIELNEVESIIFMNMISAMKMTLQGGGWSEIGKVVEKPLLYVIFKLLSVSDNDFILLPDKIQKSGLVGNREIDAIILLKDEKHLTIELKLLVGNPEIGDEALARRVDLFLTEKLSDMMIEEAKNIGVKVIEFRQENALDEIYDFLCSKDINCSKPEGLSESILKDQIIEFIEQWNENTENIKVMKKLKELTK
;
A
#
# COMPACT_ATOMS: atom_id res chain seq x y z
N MET A 1 -13.25 -1.29 -1.90
CA MET A 1 -11.92 -1.39 -2.58
C MET A 1 -11.93 -1.43 -4.12
N LYS A 2 -12.42 -2.48 -4.83
CA LYS A 2 -12.29 -2.55 -6.33
C LYS A 2 -12.85 -1.34 -7.08
N LYS A 3 -14.01 -0.82 -6.65
CA LYS A 3 -14.60 0.41 -7.23
C LYS A 3 -13.70 1.65 -7.05
N LEU A 4 -13.10 1.83 -5.88
CA LEU A 4 -12.15 2.92 -5.60
C LEU A 4 -10.86 2.75 -6.40
N LEU A 5 -10.39 1.51 -6.59
CA LEU A 5 -9.24 1.22 -7.43
C LEU A 5 -9.47 1.63 -8.90
N ALA A 6 -10.65 1.31 -9.45
CA ALA A 6 -11.03 1.73 -10.80
C ALA A 6 -11.08 3.26 -10.92
N GLU A 7 -11.61 3.96 -9.91
CA GLU A 7 -11.65 5.43 -9.89
C GLU A 7 -10.25 6.05 -9.79
N ILE A 8 -9.33 5.44 -9.02
CA ILE A 8 -7.93 5.88 -8.95
C ILE A 8 -7.26 5.72 -10.31
N ILE A 9 -7.39 4.55 -10.95
CA ILE A 9 -6.79 4.28 -12.27
C ILE A 9 -7.35 5.23 -13.33
N LEU A 10 -8.67 5.45 -13.34
CA LEU A 10 -9.30 6.42 -14.23
C LEU A 10 -8.76 7.83 -14.00
N ALA A 11 -8.59 8.25 -12.74
CA ALA A 11 -8.03 9.56 -12.43
C ALA A 11 -6.59 9.67 -12.96
N ILE A 12 -5.75 8.65 -12.76
CA ILE A 12 -4.36 8.61 -13.25
C ILE A 12 -4.30 8.69 -14.77
N LEU A 13 -5.07 7.86 -15.49
CA LEU A 13 -5.05 7.82 -16.96
C LEU A 13 -5.58 9.11 -17.60
N CYS A 14 -6.42 9.86 -16.89
CA CYS A 14 -6.89 11.19 -17.31
C CYS A 14 -5.99 12.34 -16.80
N GLY A 15 -4.82 12.06 -16.21
CA GLY A 15 -3.91 13.06 -15.64
C GLY A 15 -4.43 13.86 -14.44
N ARG A 16 -5.48 13.35 -13.78
CA ARG A 16 -6.14 13.99 -12.64
C ARG A 16 -5.53 13.55 -11.32
N ASP A 17 -5.82 14.35 -10.30
CA ASP A 17 -5.37 14.08 -8.95
C ASP A 17 -6.18 12.98 -8.26
N TYR A 18 -5.54 11.87 -7.94
CA TYR A 18 -6.16 10.73 -7.27
C TYR A 18 -5.95 10.72 -5.75
N ARG A 19 -5.23 11.70 -5.17
CA ARG A 19 -4.85 11.70 -3.74
C ARG A 19 -6.05 11.66 -2.80
N THR A 20 -7.14 12.34 -3.13
CA THR A 20 -8.38 12.30 -2.33
C THR A 20 -8.99 10.89 -2.31
N LEU A 21 -8.91 10.16 -3.44
CA LEU A 21 -9.37 8.77 -3.52
C LEU A 21 -8.44 7.83 -2.73
N ALA A 22 -7.12 8.04 -2.79
CA ALA A 22 -6.16 7.32 -1.96
C ALA A 22 -6.43 7.54 -0.45
N LEU A 23 -6.70 8.78 -0.04
CA LEU A 23 -7.11 9.09 1.34
C LEU A 23 -8.40 8.38 1.73
N ALA A 24 -9.38 8.28 0.83
CA ALA A 24 -10.60 7.54 1.08
C ALA A 24 -10.32 6.05 1.35
N VAL A 25 -9.40 5.41 0.62
CA VAL A 25 -8.98 4.02 0.87
C VAL A 25 -8.27 3.88 2.23
N ILE A 26 -7.39 4.82 2.60
CA ILE A 26 -6.74 4.82 3.93
C ILE A 26 -7.79 4.94 5.03
N ASN A 27 -8.78 5.82 4.85
CA ASN A 27 -9.84 6.05 5.82
C ASN A 27 -10.80 4.85 5.94
N GLU A 28 -11.16 4.19 4.83
CA GLU A 28 -11.94 2.93 4.83
C GLU A 28 -11.23 1.89 5.69
N ARG A 29 -9.92 1.68 5.47
CA ARG A 29 -9.12 0.74 6.25
C ARG A 29 -9.03 1.14 7.72
N PHE A 30 -8.88 2.43 8.02
CA PHE A 30 -8.88 2.92 9.40
C PHE A 30 -10.18 2.57 10.11
N ILE A 31 -11.34 2.81 9.48
CA ILE A 31 -12.65 2.51 10.05
C ILE A 31 -12.78 1.00 10.32
N THR A 32 -12.47 0.16 9.33
CA THR A 32 -12.54 -1.30 9.50
C THR A 32 -11.61 -1.79 10.61
N THR A 33 -10.37 -1.30 10.63
CA THR A 33 -9.39 -1.68 11.67
C THR A 33 -9.80 -1.19 13.05
N ALA A 34 -10.37 0.02 13.15
CA ALA A 34 -10.88 0.56 14.40
C ALA A 34 -12.03 -0.30 14.95
N GLN A 35 -12.96 -0.74 14.10
CA GLN A 35 -14.04 -1.64 14.49
C GLN A 35 -13.51 -2.96 15.05
N ASP A 36 -12.50 -3.57 14.41
CA ASP A 36 -11.85 -4.77 14.92
C ASP A 36 -11.21 -4.58 16.29
N LEU A 37 -10.53 -3.44 16.51
CA LEU A 37 -9.90 -3.12 17.80
C LEU A 37 -10.96 -2.88 18.88
N ILE A 38 -12.02 -2.13 18.55
CA ILE A 38 -13.14 -1.86 19.44
C ILE A 38 -13.81 -3.16 19.87
N ALA A 39 -13.96 -4.13 18.95
CA ALA A 39 -14.52 -5.44 19.27
C ALA A 39 -13.67 -6.23 20.28
N ASP A 40 -12.33 -6.21 20.14
CA ASP A 40 -11.42 -6.83 21.11
C ASP A 40 -11.50 -6.13 22.47
N ILE A 41 -11.50 -4.79 22.49
CA ILE A 41 -11.62 -3.99 23.71
C ILE A 41 -12.95 -4.28 24.42
N PHE A 42 -14.05 -4.35 23.66
CA PHE A 42 -15.37 -4.70 24.18
C PHE A 42 -15.36 -6.06 24.88
N ALA A 43 -14.82 -7.08 24.22
CA ALA A 43 -14.75 -8.43 24.76
C ALA A 43 -13.88 -8.49 26.04
N TYR A 44 -12.70 -7.85 26.02
CA TYR A 44 -11.78 -7.88 27.17
C TYR A 44 -12.32 -7.09 28.36
N LYS A 45 -12.85 -5.87 28.16
CA LYS A 45 -13.43 -5.09 29.26
C LYS A 45 -14.58 -5.84 29.91
N LYS A 46 -15.45 -6.48 29.12
CA LYS A 46 -16.58 -7.26 29.65
C LYS A 46 -16.14 -8.51 30.40
N GLN A 47 -15.15 -9.24 29.89
CA GLN A 47 -14.70 -10.50 30.49
C GLN A 47 -13.85 -10.30 31.75
N TYR A 48 -13.07 -9.23 31.80
CA TYR A 48 -12.03 -8.99 32.82
C TYR A 48 -12.25 -7.67 33.56
N GLU A 49 -13.50 -7.23 33.72
CA GLU A 49 -13.86 -5.93 34.29
C GLU A 49 -13.24 -5.68 35.68
N ASN A 50 -13.14 -6.74 36.49
CA ASN A 50 -12.60 -6.70 37.85
C ASN A 50 -11.07 -6.92 37.91
N GLU A 51 -10.41 -7.02 36.76
CA GLU A 51 -8.96 -7.20 36.63
C GLU A 51 -8.35 -6.05 35.80
N ASN A 52 -7.02 -6.02 35.69
CA ASN A 52 -6.33 -5.14 34.74
C ASN A 52 -6.48 -5.67 33.30
N TRP A 53 -7.66 -5.49 32.72
CA TRP A 53 -8.00 -5.98 31.39
C TRP A 53 -7.11 -5.40 30.29
N ILE A 54 -6.61 -4.17 30.45
CA ILE A 54 -5.71 -3.52 29.47
C ILE A 54 -4.38 -4.25 29.41
N GLU A 55 -3.76 -4.51 30.57
CA GLU A 55 -2.49 -5.24 30.60
C GLU A 55 -2.66 -6.67 30.06
N LYS A 56 -3.78 -7.32 30.39
CA LYS A 56 -4.12 -8.63 29.85
C LYS A 56 -4.27 -8.62 28.32
N LEU A 57 -4.97 -7.62 27.78
CA LEU A 57 -5.14 -7.43 26.34
C LEU A 57 -3.78 -7.28 25.62
N VAL A 58 -2.88 -6.46 26.16
CA VAL A 58 -1.52 -6.28 25.62
C VAL A 58 -0.73 -7.60 25.66
N ASN A 59 -0.72 -8.27 26.81
CA ASN A 59 -0.02 -9.55 26.98
C ASN A 59 -0.48 -10.59 25.95
N ASP A 60 -1.79 -10.76 25.80
CA ASP A 60 -2.36 -11.80 24.94
C ASP A 60 -2.04 -11.52 23.46
N PHE A 61 -2.18 -10.28 23.00
CA PHE A 61 -1.95 -9.95 21.59
C PHE A 61 -0.47 -9.89 21.19
N VAL A 62 0.43 -9.53 22.11
CA VAL A 62 1.87 -9.67 21.87
C VAL A 62 2.27 -11.15 21.81
N ASN A 63 1.54 -12.03 22.50
CA ASN A 63 1.79 -13.46 22.51
C ASN A 63 1.20 -14.23 21.32
N LYS A 64 0.13 -13.73 20.71
CA LYS A 64 -0.50 -14.31 19.51
C LYS A 64 0.43 -14.25 18.29
N SER A 65 0.40 -15.30 17.48
CA SER A 65 1.11 -15.37 16.21
C SER A 65 0.41 -14.56 15.11
N GLY A 66 1.14 -14.23 14.06
CA GLY A 66 0.61 -13.54 12.88
C GLY A 66 0.87 -12.03 12.86
N LYS A 67 1.07 -11.49 11.65
CA LYS A 67 1.43 -10.08 11.43
C LYS A 67 0.38 -9.11 11.98
N TYR A 68 -0.91 -9.43 11.84
CA TYR A 68 -1.98 -8.56 12.32
C TYR A 68 -2.04 -8.51 13.85
N ASN A 69 -1.86 -9.66 14.52
CA ASN A 69 -1.79 -9.71 15.98
C ASN A 69 -0.56 -8.98 16.53
N LYS A 70 0.59 -9.05 15.85
CA LYS A 70 1.77 -8.23 16.17
C LYS A 70 1.41 -6.74 16.20
N TYR A 71 0.68 -6.24 15.20
CA TYR A 71 0.26 -4.84 15.18
C TYR A 71 -0.75 -4.51 16.27
N LYS A 72 -1.76 -5.35 16.48
CA LYS A 72 -2.71 -5.17 17.59
C LYS A 72 -2.01 -5.08 18.93
N GLY A 73 -1.04 -5.96 19.22
CA GLY A 73 -0.27 -5.92 20.46
C GLY A 73 0.51 -4.60 20.65
N LEU A 74 1.06 -4.04 19.57
CA LEU A 74 1.68 -2.70 19.60
C LEU A 74 0.65 -1.61 19.90
N TRP A 75 -0.49 -1.62 19.19
CA TRP A 75 -1.53 -0.60 19.31
C TRP A 75 -2.19 -0.61 20.67
N PHE A 76 -2.47 -1.79 21.24
CA PHE A 76 -3.01 -1.90 22.60
C PHE A 76 -2.00 -1.42 23.66
N GLY A 77 -0.70 -1.52 23.39
CA GLY A 77 0.34 -0.87 24.19
C GLY A 77 0.47 0.64 23.95
N CYS A 78 -0.45 1.24 23.18
CA CYS A 78 -0.42 2.65 22.76
C CYS A 78 0.85 3.05 21.99
N LEU A 79 1.44 2.12 21.23
CA LEU A 79 2.68 2.32 20.50
C LEU A 79 2.56 1.84 19.04
N ASN A 80 3.52 2.26 18.22
CA ASN A 80 3.72 1.71 16.88
C ASN A 80 5.15 1.18 16.75
N GLU A 81 5.40 0.40 15.69
CA GLU A 81 6.69 -0.27 15.49
C GLU A 81 7.86 0.71 15.34
N LYS A 82 7.62 1.87 14.72
CA LYS A 82 8.64 2.90 14.54
C LYS A 82 9.07 3.50 15.88
N THR A 83 8.11 3.79 16.76
CA THR A 83 8.40 4.28 18.12
C THR A 83 9.25 3.29 18.91
N ILE A 84 8.87 2.00 18.91
CA ILE A 84 9.65 0.96 19.59
C ILE A 84 11.09 0.91 19.07
N LYS A 85 11.25 0.84 17.73
CA LYS A 85 12.58 0.81 17.10
C LYS A 85 13.42 2.02 17.48
N ASN A 86 12.83 3.21 17.51
CA ASN A 86 13.56 4.41 17.90
C ASN A 86 14.03 4.37 19.37
N MET A 87 13.21 3.82 20.28
CA MET A 87 13.56 3.73 21.70
C MET A 87 14.58 2.61 22.00
N SER A 88 14.61 1.56 21.20
CA SER A 88 15.41 0.35 21.45
C SER A 88 16.66 0.21 20.56
N GLY A 89 16.98 1.21 19.73
CA GLY A 89 18.11 1.13 18.79
C GLY A 89 17.86 0.16 17.62
N ASN A 90 16.70 0.28 16.98
CA ASN A 90 16.20 -0.51 15.84
C ASN A 90 15.79 -1.96 16.12
N ILE A 91 15.59 -2.34 17.39
CA ILE A 91 15.18 -3.71 17.76
C ILE A 91 13.69 -3.76 18.13
N SER A 92 12.94 -4.69 17.56
CA SER A 92 11.53 -4.90 17.95
C SER A 92 11.25 -6.39 18.09
N THR A 93 11.82 -7.02 19.11
CA THR A 93 11.46 -8.41 19.47
C THR A 93 10.12 -8.45 20.19
N LYS A 94 9.59 -9.65 20.40
CA LYS A 94 8.32 -9.83 21.12
C LYS A 94 8.43 -9.35 22.57
N GLU A 95 9.56 -9.64 23.20
CA GLU A 95 9.88 -9.28 24.59
C GLU A 95 9.97 -7.77 24.74
N ILE A 96 10.70 -7.10 23.82
CA ILE A 96 10.82 -5.63 23.81
C ILE A 96 9.45 -4.98 23.60
N ARG A 97 8.64 -5.47 22.65
CA ARG A 97 7.28 -4.92 22.45
C ARG A 97 6.43 -5.04 23.70
N LEU A 98 6.53 -6.17 24.40
CA LEU A 98 5.78 -6.40 25.63
C LEU A 98 6.22 -5.44 26.74
N GLU A 99 7.53 -5.36 26.99
CA GLU A 99 8.14 -4.51 28.00
C GLU A 99 7.77 -3.04 27.79
N TYR A 100 8.00 -2.52 26.58
CA TYR A 100 7.71 -1.12 26.27
C TYR A 100 6.21 -0.82 26.23
N GLY A 101 5.39 -1.76 25.75
CA GLY A 101 3.93 -1.62 25.78
C GLY A 101 3.41 -1.48 27.21
N LYS A 102 3.86 -2.35 28.13
CA LYS A 102 3.49 -2.27 29.56
C LYS A 102 3.96 -0.97 30.19
N ARG A 103 5.24 -0.62 30.03
CA ARG A 103 5.81 0.63 30.57
C ARG A 103 5.05 1.87 30.08
N ASN A 104 4.67 1.90 28.81
CA ASN A 104 3.92 3.02 28.26
C ASN A 104 2.53 3.12 28.90
N ILE A 105 1.81 2.00 29.04
CA ILE A 105 0.51 1.97 29.73
C ILE A 105 0.65 2.40 31.19
N GLU A 106 1.63 1.87 31.93
CA GLU A 106 1.93 2.27 33.31
C GLU A 106 2.23 3.78 33.41
N SER A 107 3.00 4.33 32.47
CA SER A 107 3.30 5.76 32.44
C SER A 107 2.05 6.62 32.21
N LEU A 108 1.13 6.17 31.35
CA LEU A 108 -0.15 6.84 31.12
C LEU A 108 -1.03 6.79 32.37
N TYR A 109 -1.13 5.64 33.05
CA TYR A 109 -1.85 5.52 34.32
C TYR A 109 -1.29 6.49 35.37
N LEU A 110 0.03 6.52 35.55
CA LEU A 110 0.69 7.42 36.50
C LEU A 110 0.43 8.90 36.17
N LEU A 111 0.52 9.28 34.89
CA LEU A 111 0.30 10.65 34.46
C LEU A 111 -1.15 11.08 34.66
N LEU A 112 -2.11 10.23 34.29
CA LEU A 112 -3.53 10.55 34.34
C LEU A 112 -4.08 10.55 35.77
N ASN A 113 -3.59 9.67 36.65
CA ASN A 113 -4.00 9.66 38.06
C ASN A 113 -3.48 10.87 38.84
N ASN A 114 -2.35 11.45 38.43
CA ASN A 114 -1.75 12.62 39.07
C ASN A 114 -2.12 13.95 38.37
N PHE A 115 -3.03 13.92 37.39
CA PHE A 115 -3.41 15.10 36.63
C PHE A 115 -4.50 15.90 37.36
N GLU A 116 -4.09 16.77 38.30
CA GLU A 116 -5.01 17.46 39.23
C GLU A 116 -5.84 18.61 38.61
N ASN A 117 -5.62 18.98 37.34
CA ASN A 117 -6.23 20.18 36.72
C ASN A 117 -6.99 19.89 35.41
N ALA A 118 -7.62 18.73 35.27
CA ALA A 118 -8.47 18.45 34.11
C ALA A 118 -9.73 19.35 34.10
N GLN A 119 -9.82 20.26 33.13
CA GLN A 119 -11.03 21.09 32.93
C GLN A 119 -12.17 20.32 32.26
N PHE A 120 -11.86 19.22 31.58
CA PHE A 120 -12.83 18.42 30.82
C PHE A 120 -12.63 16.94 31.12
N GLN A 121 -13.74 16.22 31.24
CA GLN A 121 -13.77 14.77 31.37
C GLN A 121 -14.16 14.14 30.04
N LEU A 122 -13.46 13.06 29.66
CA LEU A 122 -13.79 12.23 28.52
C LEU A 122 -14.25 10.87 29.01
N LYS A 123 -15.44 10.44 28.56
CA LYS A 123 -15.94 9.09 28.76
C LYS A 123 -16.32 8.46 27.43
N VAL A 124 -15.93 7.20 27.25
CA VAL A 124 -16.22 6.42 26.06
C VAL A 124 -17.20 5.30 26.42
N PHE A 125 -18.31 5.25 25.70
CA PHE A 125 -19.27 4.16 25.75
C PHE A 125 -19.14 3.35 24.46
N ILE A 126 -19.01 2.03 24.59
CA ILE A 126 -18.93 1.12 23.45
C ILE A 126 -20.17 0.22 23.48
N THR A 127 -20.99 0.35 22.45
CA THR A 127 -22.24 -0.41 22.30
C THR A 127 -22.11 -1.42 21.17
N LYS A 128 -22.51 -2.66 21.46
CA LYS A 128 -22.69 -3.73 20.48
C LYS A 128 -24.08 -4.31 20.68
N GLU A 129 -24.95 -4.13 19.69
CA GLU A 129 -26.37 -4.53 19.77
C GLU A 129 -27.06 -3.91 21.00
N SER A 130 -27.50 -4.71 21.96
CA SER A 130 -28.13 -4.26 23.21
C SER A 130 -27.16 -4.13 24.39
N GLU A 131 -25.90 -4.52 24.22
CA GLU A 131 -24.90 -4.52 25.29
C GLU A 131 -24.02 -3.27 25.21
N THR A 132 -23.78 -2.63 26.35
CA THR A 132 -22.92 -1.45 26.44
C THR A 132 -21.92 -1.63 27.57
N ILE A 133 -20.65 -1.30 27.30
CA ILE A 133 -19.62 -1.14 28.32
C ILE A 133 -19.28 0.35 28.46
N GLU A 134 -18.91 0.75 29.67
CA GLU A 134 -18.36 2.07 29.97
C GLU A 134 -16.86 1.93 30.22
N LEU A 135 -16.07 2.78 29.55
CA LEU A 135 -14.67 2.99 29.91
C LEU A 135 -14.62 4.15 30.90
N ASN A 136 -13.92 3.97 32.01
CA ASN A 136 -13.66 5.07 32.95
C ASN A 136 -12.78 6.16 32.29
N GLU A 137 -12.53 7.27 32.98
CA GLU A 137 -11.80 8.41 32.43
C GLU A 137 -10.39 8.03 31.93
N VAL A 138 -9.67 7.23 32.73
CA VAL A 138 -8.32 6.77 32.38
C VAL A 138 -8.36 5.79 31.20
N GLU A 139 -9.26 4.81 31.26
CA GLU A 139 -9.48 3.83 30.18
C GLU A 139 -9.89 4.51 28.86
N SER A 140 -10.69 5.58 28.93
CA SER A 140 -11.14 6.36 27.77
C SER A 140 -9.98 7.08 27.08
N ILE A 141 -9.06 7.66 27.85
CA ILE A 141 -7.86 8.30 27.31
C ILE A 141 -6.89 7.26 26.74
N ILE A 142 -6.72 6.13 27.42
CA ILE A 142 -5.91 5.01 26.90
C ILE A 142 -6.51 4.49 25.58
N PHE A 143 -7.83 4.31 25.51
CA PHE A 143 -8.53 3.94 24.28
C PHE A 143 -8.22 4.90 23.12
N MET A 144 -8.28 6.22 23.35
CA MET A 144 -7.90 7.19 22.33
C MET A 144 -6.45 7.04 21.87
N ASN A 145 -5.52 6.78 22.79
CA ASN A 145 -4.12 6.54 22.46
C ASN A 145 -3.93 5.26 21.63
N MET A 146 -4.68 4.18 21.93
CA MET A 146 -4.66 2.96 21.11
C MET A 146 -5.10 3.23 19.67
N ILE A 147 -6.22 3.95 19.49
CA ILE A 147 -6.74 4.32 18.16
C ILE A 147 -5.77 5.25 17.42
N SER A 148 -5.16 6.21 18.12
CA SER A 148 -4.13 7.10 17.54
C SER A 148 -2.88 6.34 17.09
N ALA A 149 -2.37 5.42 17.91
CA ALA A 149 -1.23 4.59 17.56
C ALA A 149 -1.52 3.70 16.33
N MET A 150 -2.73 3.16 16.25
CA MET A 150 -3.22 2.43 15.08
C MET A 150 -3.28 3.34 13.84
N LYS A 151 -3.86 4.54 13.96
CA LYS A 151 -3.95 5.51 12.86
C LYS A 151 -2.58 5.91 12.31
N MET A 152 -1.62 6.20 13.18
CA MET A 152 -0.24 6.50 12.77
C MET A 152 0.40 5.35 12.00
N THR A 153 0.14 4.10 12.42
CA THR A 153 0.65 2.91 11.73
C THR A 153 0.05 2.80 10.33
N LEU A 154 -1.27 2.96 10.19
CA LEU A 154 -1.96 2.87 8.90
C LEU A 154 -1.57 4.00 7.95
N GLN A 155 -1.46 5.23 8.44
CA GLN A 155 -1.09 6.38 7.60
C GLN A 155 0.37 6.32 7.16
N GLY A 156 1.28 5.89 8.05
CA GLY A 156 2.71 5.83 7.76
C GLY A 156 3.07 4.87 6.61
N GLY A 157 2.30 3.80 6.42
CA GLY A 157 2.46 2.87 5.29
C GLY A 157 1.43 3.04 4.17
N GLY A 158 0.31 3.72 4.43
CA GLY A 158 -0.88 3.72 3.56
C GLY A 158 -0.62 4.21 2.15
N TRP A 159 0.19 5.26 1.97
CA TRP A 159 0.51 5.80 0.65
C TRP A 159 1.31 4.81 -0.20
N SER A 160 2.37 4.22 0.36
CA SER A 160 3.18 3.22 -0.33
C SER A 160 2.40 1.94 -0.62
N GLU A 161 1.54 1.52 0.32
CA GLU A 161 0.69 0.34 0.13
C GLU A 161 -0.35 0.57 -0.96
N ILE A 162 -0.96 1.76 -1.04
CA ILE A 162 -1.89 2.11 -2.13
C ILE A 162 -1.18 2.13 -3.46
N GLY A 163 0.01 2.75 -3.54
CA GLY A 163 0.85 2.68 -4.74
C GLY A 163 0.98 1.24 -5.21
N LYS A 164 1.52 0.35 -4.37
CA LYS A 164 1.72 -1.07 -4.71
C LYS A 164 0.43 -1.80 -5.14
N VAL A 165 -0.71 -1.45 -4.56
CA VAL A 165 -2.02 -2.03 -4.93
C VAL A 165 -2.52 -1.50 -6.27
N VAL A 166 -2.17 -0.27 -6.65
CA VAL A 166 -2.62 0.39 -7.89
C VAL A 166 -1.68 0.09 -9.06
N GLU A 167 -0.36 0.04 -8.83
CA GLU A 167 0.67 0.00 -9.87
C GLU A 167 0.52 -1.20 -10.82
N LYS A 168 0.36 -2.42 -10.29
CA LYS A 168 0.17 -3.63 -11.13
C LYS A 168 -1.15 -3.63 -11.91
N PRO A 169 -2.34 -3.40 -11.29
CA PRO A 169 -3.58 -3.26 -12.05
C PRO A 169 -3.54 -2.13 -13.09
N LEU A 170 -2.87 -1.02 -12.81
CA LEU A 170 -2.71 0.08 -13.76
C LEU A 170 -1.92 -0.37 -14.99
N LEU A 171 -0.78 -1.05 -14.82
CA LEU A 171 -0.02 -1.63 -15.94
C LEU A 171 -0.84 -2.64 -16.74
N TYR A 172 -1.60 -3.51 -16.05
CA TYR A 172 -2.52 -4.43 -16.72
C TYR A 172 -3.54 -3.69 -17.58
N VAL A 173 -4.23 -2.70 -17.01
CA VAL A 173 -5.22 -1.87 -17.71
C VAL A 173 -4.60 -1.17 -18.92
N ILE A 174 -3.42 -0.57 -18.78
CA ILE A 174 -2.69 0.08 -19.89
C ILE A 174 -2.46 -0.91 -21.02
N PHE A 175 -1.92 -2.10 -20.72
CA PHE A 175 -1.66 -3.12 -21.74
C PHE A 175 -2.94 -3.62 -22.42
N LYS A 176 -4.04 -3.78 -21.68
CA LYS A 176 -5.34 -4.17 -22.27
C LYS A 176 -5.93 -3.06 -23.15
N LEU A 177 -5.87 -1.81 -22.71
CA LEU A 177 -6.33 -0.65 -23.51
C LEU A 177 -5.53 -0.52 -24.81
N LEU A 178 -4.22 -0.81 -24.77
CA LEU A 178 -3.34 -0.82 -25.94
C LEU A 178 -3.38 -2.13 -26.72
N SER A 179 -4.28 -3.06 -26.38
CA SER A 179 -4.40 -4.37 -27.03
C SER A 179 -3.09 -5.17 -27.10
N VAL A 180 -2.19 -4.99 -26.13
CA VAL A 180 -0.99 -5.83 -26.02
C VAL A 180 -1.44 -7.25 -25.68
N SER A 181 -0.94 -8.22 -26.45
CA SER A 181 -1.26 -9.63 -26.24
C SER A 181 -0.91 -10.06 -24.81
N ASP A 182 -1.82 -10.78 -24.15
CA ASP A 182 -1.57 -11.32 -22.81
C ASP A 182 -0.32 -12.22 -22.80
N ASN A 183 0.01 -12.87 -23.93
CA ASN A 183 1.22 -13.69 -24.04
C ASN A 183 2.51 -12.87 -24.16
N ASP A 184 2.43 -11.56 -24.32
CA ASP A 184 3.58 -10.74 -24.65
C ASP A 184 4.10 -9.98 -23.42
N PHE A 185 3.33 -9.89 -22.32
CA PHE A 185 3.79 -9.20 -21.10
C PHE A 185 3.75 -10.07 -19.84
N ILE A 186 4.49 -9.62 -18.81
CA ILE A 186 4.64 -10.26 -17.51
C ILE A 186 4.59 -9.19 -16.42
N LEU A 187 3.65 -9.31 -15.49
CA LEU A 187 3.44 -8.35 -14.40
C LEU A 187 3.97 -8.82 -13.02
N LEU A 188 4.54 -10.03 -12.97
CA LEU A 188 5.16 -10.61 -11.76
C LEU A 188 6.60 -11.06 -12.06
N PRO A 189 7.52 -10.11 -12.30
CA PRO A 189 8.86 -10.42 -12.80
C PRO A 189 9.79 -11.03 -11.74
N ASP A 190 9.47 -10.96 -10.44
CA ASP A 190 10.29 -11.51 -9.34
C ASP A 190 10.76 -12.95 -9.56
N LYS A 191 9.91 -13.78 -10.20
CA LYS A 191 10.24 -15.18 -10.49
C LYS A 191 11.20 -15.33 -11.67
N ILE A 192 11.16 -14.41 -12.63
CA ILE A 192 12.01 -14.38 -13.83
C ILE A 192 13.37 -13.76 -13.51
N GLN A 193 13.39 -12.76 -12.63
CA GLN A 193 14.65 -12.23 -12.09
C GLN A 193 15.42 -13.33 -11.34
N LYS A 194 14.72 -14.13 -10.52
CA LYS A 194 15.31 -15.27 -9.82
C LYS A 194 15.86 -16.37 -10.73
N SER A 195 15.37 -16.47 -11.98
CA SER A 195 15.93 -17.40 -12.95
C SER A 195 17.14 -16.84 -13.72
N GLY A 196 17.54 -15.59 -13.45
CA GLY A 196 18.70 -14.94 -14.08
C GLY A 196 18.47 -14.47 -15.52
N LEU A 197 17.24 -14.56 -16.04
CA LEU A 197 16.90 -14.14 -17.41
C LEU A 197 16.82 -12.62 -17.54
N VAL A 198 16.59 -11.93 -16.42
CA VAL A 198 16.46 -10.48 -16.31
C VAL A 198 17.25 -10.08 -15.07
N GLY A 199 17.94 -8.94 -15.10
CA GLY A 199 18.77 -8.50 -13.98
C GLY A 199 17.98 -8.38 -12.67
N ASN A 200 18.68 -8.47 -11.53
CA ASN A 200 18.12 -8.38 -10.16
C ASN A 200 17.66 -6.95 -9.78
N ARG A 201 16.98 -6.24 -10.68
CA ARG A 201 16.49 -4.87 -10.46
C ARG A 201 14.99 -4.88 -10.18
N GLU A 202 14.53 -3.93 -9.37
CA GLU A 202 13.10 -3.72 -9.14
C GLU A 202 12.46 -3.33 -10.47
N ILE A 203 11.63 -4.21 -11.02
CA ILE A 203 10.95 -4.08 -12.31
C ILE A 203 9.49 -4.42 -12.04
N ASP A 204 8.56 -3.63 -12.54
CA ASP A 204 7.13 -3.84 -12.31
C ASP A 204 6.47 -4.61 -13.47
N ALA A 205 6.99 -4.47 -14.68
CA ALA A 205 6.56 -5.27 -15.83
C ALA A 205 7.68 -5.53 -16.85
N ILE A 206 7.49 -6.61 -17.62
CA ILE A 206 8.34 -6.96 -18.75
C ILE A 206 7.47 -7.23 -19.95
N ILE A 207 7.81 -6.65 -21.10
CA ILE A 207 7.23 -7.01 -22.40
C ILE A 207 8.29 -7.84 -23.16
N LEU A 208 7.89 -9.02 -23.59
CA LEU A 208 8.67 -9.94 -24.40
C LEU A 208 8.58 -9.53 -25.86
N LEU A 209 9.72 -9.40 -26.52
CA LEU A 209 9.81 -9.17 -27.96
C LEU A 209 10.19 -10.46 -28.68
N LYS A 210 10.15 -10.41 -30.02
CA LYS A 210 10.78 -11.43 -30.86
C LYS A 210 12.30 -11.42 -30.63
N ASP A 211 12.95 -12.56 -30.87
CA ASP A 211 14.41 -12.74 -30.76
C ASP A 211 15.00 -12.56 -29.34
N GLU A 212 14.28 -13.04 -28.31
CA GLU A 212 14.72 -13.06 -26.90
C GLU A 212 15.02 -11.69 -26.28
N LYS A 213 14.69 -10.60 -26.97
CA LYS A 213 14.74 -9.25 -26.40
C LYS A 213 13.55 -9.02 -25.48
N HIS A 214 13.75 -8.14 -24.51
CA HIS A 214 12.71 -7.75 -23.58
C HIS A 214 12.78 -6.24 -23.31
N LEU A 215 11.62 -5.67 -22.98
CA LEU A 215 11.46 -4.29 -22.54
C LEU A 215 11.07 -4.31 -21.07
N THR A 216 11.82 -3.59 -20.25
CA THR A 216 11.62 -3.44 -18.80
C THR A 216 10.86 -2.17 -18.50
N ILE A 217 9.85 -2.28 -17.63
CA ILE A 217 9.00 -1.17 -17.22
C ILE A 217 9.02 -1.10 -15.70
N GLU A 218 9.28 0.10 -15.19
CA GLU A 218 9.05 0.45 -13.79
C GLU A 218 7.93 1.50 -13.75
N LEU A 219 7.03 1.37 -12.78
CA LEU A 219 5.93 2.30 -12.59
C LEU A 219 5.86 2.70 -11.13
N LYS A 220 6.04 4.00 -10.86
CA LYS A 220 6.04 4.55 -9.50
C LYS A 220 5.11 5.75 -9.40
N LEU A 221 4.05 5.60 -8.62
CA LEU A 221 3.06 6.65 -8.37
C LEU A 221 3.51 7.56 -7.21
N LEU A 222 4.55 8.35 -7.44
CA LEU A 222 5.18 9.20 -6.44
C LEU A 222 5.36 10.62 -6.95
N VAL A 223 5.04 11.60 -6.12
CA VAL A 223 5.33 13.02 -6.35
C VAL A 223 6.36 13.48 -5.33
N GLY A 224 7.46 14.04 -5.81
CA GLY A 224 8.33 14.89 -4.99
C GLY A 224 9.21 14.16 -3.97
N ASN A 225 9.48 12.86 -4.14
CA ASN A 225 10.60 12.22 -3.45
C ASN A 225 11.77 12.01 -4.44
N PRO A 226 12.78 12.90 -4.44
CA PRO A 226 13.97 12.76 -5.28
C PRO A 226 14.64 11.40 -5.15
N GLU A 227 14.68 10.82 -3.94
CA GLU A 227 15.35 9.53 -3.70
C GLU A 227 14.72 8.40 -4.52
N ILE A 228 13.40 8.43 -4.71
CA ILE A 228 12.72 7.36 -5.46
C ILE A 228 12.85 7.58 -6.97
N GLY A 229 12.92 8.83 -7.42
CA GLY A 229 13.31 9.15 -8.79
C GLY A 229 14.72 8.66 -9.09
N ASP A 230 15.68 9.00 -8.23
CA ASP A 230 17.08 8.60 -8.38
C ASP A 230 17.24 7.07 -8.37
N GLU A 231 16.54 6.36 -7.48
CA GLU A 231 16.51 4.90 -7.45
C GLU A 231 15.98 4.30 -8.76
N ALA A 232 14.87 4.80 -9.28
CA ALA A 232 14.29 4.33 -10.53
C ALA A 232 15.22 4.59 -11.73
N LEU A 233 15.84 5.77 -11.79
CA LEU A 233 16.80 6.11 -12.84
C LEU A 233 18.08 5.25 -12.74
N ALA A 234 18.56 4.97 -11.53
CA ALA A 234 19.71 4.09 -11.32
C ALA A 234 19.46 2.65 -11.82
N ARG A 235 18.19 2.20 -11.85
CA ARG A 235 17.79 0.88 -12.37
C ARG A 235 17.81 0.81 -13.90
N ARG A 236 17.87 1.94 -14.62
CA ARG A 236 18.01 2.01 -16.09
C ARG A 236 17.03 1.10 -16.83
N VAL A 237 15.75 1.15 -16.47
CA VAL A 237 14.68 0.47 -17.22
C VAL A 237 14.47 1.11 -18.59
N ASP A 238 13.83 0.41 -19.51
CA ASP A 238 13.55 0.98 -20.84
C ASP A 238 12.49 2.08 -20.78
N LEU A 239 11.49 1.89 -19.92
CA LEU A 239 10.37 2.81 -19.70
C LEU A 239 10.11 3.00 -18.21
N PHE A 240 10.12 4.25 -17.77
CA PHE A 240 9.71 4.65 -16.43
C PHE A 240 8.41 5.46 -16.50
N LEU A 241 7.37 4.91 -15.88
CA LEU A 241 6.05 5.52 -15.78
C LEU A 241 5.88 6.13 -14.39
N THR A 242 5.46 7.39 -14.32
CA THR A 242 5.39 8.08 -13.03
C THR A 242 4.33 9.15 -12.99
N GLU A 243 3.94 9.60 -11.80
CA GLU A 243 3.00 10.71 -11.67
C GLU A 243 3.63 12.01 -12.18
N LYS A 244 4.79 12.38 -11.63
CA LYS A 244 5.54 13.58 -12.00
C LYS A 244 7.01 13.50 -11.58
N LEU A 245 7.93 13.99 -12.41
CA LEU A 245 9.34 14.23 -12.11
C LEU A 245 9.72 15.71 -12.26
N SER A 246 10.93 16.05 -11.85
CA SER A 246 11.53 17.36 -12.16
C SER A 246 12.12 17.36 -13.57
N ASP A 247 12.18 18.53 -14.21
CA ASP A 247 12.78 18.66 -15.55
C ASP A 247 14.22 18.15 -15.60
N MET A 248 14.99 18.41 -14.54
CA MET A 248 16.37 17.92 -14.38
C MET A 248 16.42 16.39 -14.41
N MET A 249 15.55 15.71 -13.67
CA MET A 249 15.48 14.24 -13.64
C MET A 249 15.05 13.66 -14.99
N ILE A 250 14.15 14.33 -15.72
CA ILE A 250 13.73 13.91 -17.05
C ILE A 250 14.92 14.01 -18.02
N GLU A 251 15.72 15.07 -17.92
CA GLU A 251 16.91 15.26 -18.74
C GLU A 251 18.01 14.24 -18.40
N GLU A 252 18.21 13.93 -17.12
CA GLU A 252 19.11 12.87 -16.67
C GLU A 252 18.66 11.49 -17.18
N ALA A 253 17.38 11.17 -17.08
CA ALA A 253 16.79 9.94 -17.59
C ALA A 253 17.07 9.76 -19.09
N LYS A 254 16.88 10.84 -19.86
CA LYS A 254 17.19 10.88 -21.30
C LYS A 254 18.66 10.61 -21.57
N ASN A 255 19.58 11.20 -20.78
CA ASN A 255 21.02 11.01 -20.94
C ASN A 255 21.46 9.56 -20.67
N ILE A 256 20.75 8.82 -19.82
CA ILE A 256 21.01 7.40 -19.53
C ILE A 256 20.16 6.43 -20.37
N GLY A 257 19.35 6.95 -21.31
CA GLY A 257 18.56 6.16 -22.26
C GLY A 257 17.24 5.62 -21.71
N VAL A 258 16.75 6.14 -20.58
CA VAL A 258 15.46 5.77 -19.99
C VAL A 258 14.36 6.67 -20.56
N LYS A 259 13.31 6.08 -21.14
CA LYS A 259 12.12 6.84 -21.53
C LYS A 259 11.29 7.13 -20.28
N VAL A 260 11.03 8.39 -19.98
CA VAL A 260 10.07 8.79 -18.93
C VAL A 260 8.75 9.19 -19.59
N ILE A 261 7.64 8.72 -19.02
CA ILE A 261 6.29 9.20 -19.35
C ILE A 261 5.59 9.54 -18.04
N GLU A 262 5.14 10.78 -17.93
CA GLU A 262 4.38 11.25 -16.78
C GLU A 262 2.89 11.01 -17.01
N PHE A 263 2.13 10.70 -15.96
CA PHE A 263 0.67 10.61 -16.04
C PHE A 263 0.00 11.97 -15.94
N ARG A 264 0.66 12.99 -15.36
CA ARG A 264 0.15 14.37 -15.22
C ARG A 264 0.17 15.18 -16.53
N GLN A 265 -0.16 14.54 -17.64
CA GLN A 265 -0.30 15.13 -18.98
C GLN A 265 -1.52 14.54 -19.69
N GLU A 266 -2.03 15.23 -20.70
CA GLU A 266 -3.29 14.87 -21.36
C GLU A 266 -3.22 13.59 -22.22
N ASN A 267 -2.04 13.23 -22.70
CA ASN A 267 -1.83 12.21 -23.73
C ASN A 267 -0.90 11.07 -23.28
N ALA A 268 -0.80 10.79 -21.98
CA ALA A 268 0.12 9.78 -21.45
C ALA A 268 -0.07 8.40 -22.10
N LEU A 269 -1.32 7.98 -22.34
CA LEU A 269 -1.62 6.69 -22.97
C LEU A 269 -1.21 6.64 -24.46
N ASP A 270 -1.37 7.75 -25.20
CA ASP A 270 -0.87 7.88 -26.57
C ASP A 270 0.66 7.83 -26.62
N GLU A 271 1.34 8.48 -25.67
CA GLU A 271 2.80 8.47 -25.62
C GLU A 271 3.35 7.07 -25.27
N ILE A 272 2.67 6.34 -24.39
CA ILE A 272 3.00 4.93 -24.12
C ILE A 272 2.83 4.12 -25.40
N TYR A 273 1.71 4.28 -26.11
CA TYR A 273 1.48 3.63 -27.40
C TYR A 273 2.59 3.90 -28.40
N ASP A 274 2.91 5.18 -28.65
CA ASP A 274 3.95 5.58 -29.60
C ASP A 274 5.32 4.99 -29.24
N PHE A 275 5.65 4.96 -27.95
CA PHE A 275 6.88 4.33 -27.47
C PHE A 275 6.88 2.82 -27.71
N LEU A 276 5.80 2.11 -27.37
CA LEU A 276 5.72 0.66 -27.61
C LEU A 276 5.79 0.33 -29.10
N CYS A 277 5.12 1.09 -29.97
CA CYS A 277 5.23 0.95 -31.42
C CYS A 277 6.67 1.19 -31.91
N SER A 278 7.38 2.19 -31.37
CA SER A 278 8.78 2.46 -31.72
C SER A 278 9.74 1.32 -31.35
N LYS A 279 9.28 0.37 -30.52
CA LYS A 279 10.01 -0.83 -30.09
C LYS A 279 9.51 -2.10 -30.77
N ASP A 280 8.75 -1.98 -31.86
CA ASP A 280 8.17 -3.09 -32.63
C ASP A 280 7.22 -3.99 -31.82
N ILE A 281 6.57 -3.43 -30.79
CA ILE A 281 5.55 -4.14 -30.00
C ILE A 281 4.21 -4.04 -30.70
N ASN A 282 3.55 -5.19 -30.87
CA ASN A 282 2.21 -5.26 -31.46
C ASN A 282 1.18 -4.70 -30.46
N CYS A 283 0.72 -3.49 -30.72
CA CYS A 283 -0.29 -2.79 -29.92
C CYS A 283 -1.15 -1.92 -30.84
N SER A 284 -2.33 -1.55 -30.34
CA SER A 284 -3.30 -0.71 -31.04
C SER A 284 -3.43 0.63 -30.32
N LYS A 285 -3.68 1.69 -31.10
CA LYS A 285 -3.91 3.01 -30.56
C LYS A 285 -5.11 2.97 -29.60
N PRO A 286 -5.07 3.65 -28.44
CA PRO A 286 -6.26 3.81 -27.62
C PRO A 286 -7.34 4.50 -28.46
N GLU A 287 -8.50 3.87 -28.60
CA GLU A 287 -9.62 4.49 -29.29
C GLU A 287 -10.04 5.79 -28.56
N GLY A 288 -10.70 6.71 -29.26
CA GLY A 288 -11.21 7.97 -28.68
C GLY A 288 -12.34 7.71 -27.67
N LEU A 289 -12.00 7.10 -26.54
CA LEU A 289 -12.91 6.65 -25.51
C LEU A 289 -13.40 7.86 -24.74
N SER A 290 -14.71 8.06 -24.68
CA SER A 290 -15.26 8.96 -23.68
C SER A 290 -14.89 8.46 -22.28
N GLU A 291 -14.81 9.37 -21.29
CA GLU A 291 -14.46 9.00 -19.92
C GLU A 291 -15.37 7.89 -19.35
N SER A 292 -16.65 7.88 -19.74
CA SER A 292 -17.60 6.83 -19.35
C SER A 292 -17.22 5.46 -19.90
N ILE A 293 -16.85 5.37 -21.18
CA ILE A 293 -16.47 4.09 -21.81
C ILE A 293 -15.14 3.62 -21.22
N LEU A 294 -14.18 4.54 -21.04
CA LEU A 294 -12.90 4.23 -20.40
C LEU A 294 -13.12 3.67 -18.99
N LYS A 295 -14.02 4.27 -18.20
CA LYS A 295 -14.35 3.79 -16.86
C LYS A 295 -14.92 2.37 -16.89
N ASP A 296 -15.84 2.08 -17.80
CA ASP A 296 -16.47 0.76 -17.90
C ASP A 296 -15.43 -0.31 -18.29
N GLN A 297 -14.54 0.00 -19.24
CA GLN A 297 -13.43 -0.88 -19.61
C GLN A 297 -12.44 -1.11 -18.47
N ILE A 298 -12.09 -0.05 -17.72
CA ILE A 298 -11.21 -0.18 -16.54
C ILE A 298 -11.82 -1.14 -15.52
N ILE A 299 -13.13 -1.02 -15.24
CA ILE A 299 -13.82 -1.92 -14.31
C ILE A 299 -13.76 -3.36 -14.81
N GLU A 300 -14.07 -3.60 -16.09
CA GLU A 300 -14.00 -4.93 -16.70
C GLU A 300 -12.60 -5.55 -16.59
N PHE A 301 -11.56 -4.79 -16.92
CA PHE A 301 -10.17 -5.27 -16.84
C PHE A 301 -9.72 -5.53 -15.39
N ILE A 302 -10.12 -4.69 -14.43
CA ILE A 302 -9.82 -4.93 -13.02
C ILE A 302 -10.53 -6.18 -12.49
N GLU A 303 -11.70 -6.52 -13.03
CA GLU A 303 -12.39 -7.77 -12.69
C GLU A 303 -11.68 -9.01 -13.25
N GLN A 304 -11.08 -8.89 -14.44
CA GLN A 304 -10.26 -9.94 -15.05
C GLN A 304 -8.88 -10.08 -14.38
N TRP A 305 -8.34 -9.00 -13.81
CA TRP A 305 -7.06 -9.01 -13.11
C TRP A 305 -7.08 -9.94 -11.89
N ASN A 306 -6.19 -10.95 -11.92
CA ASN A 306 -6.01 -11.89 -10.83
C ASN A 306 -4.53 -12.31 -10.72
N GLU A 307 -3.90 -11.96 -9.59
CA GLU A 307 -2.49 -12.24 -9.33
C GLU A 307 -2.15 -13.74 -9.32
N ASN A 308 -3.09 -14.62 -8.93
CA ASN A 308 -2.88 -16.07 -8.99
C ASN A 308 -2.82 -16.58 -10.43
N THR A 309 -3.69 -16.06 -11.30
CA THR A 309 -3.70 -16.39 -12.73
C THR A 309 -2.41 -15.92 -13.39
N GLU A 310 -1.97 -14.69 -13.09
CA GLU A 310 -0.71 -14.16 -13.60
C GLU A 310 0.48 -14.99 -13.11
N ASN A 311 0.48 -15.45 -11.85
CA ASN A 311 1.49 -16.35 -11.32
C ASN A 311 1.60 -17.67 -12.11
N ILE A 312 0.47 -18.29 -12.47
CA ILE A 312 0.45 -19.52 -13.28
C ILE A 312 1.04 -19.26 -14.67
N LYS A 313 0.65 -18.14 -15.29
CA LYS A 313 1.15 -17.71 -16.59
C LYS A 313 2.67 -17.47 -16.58
N VAL A 314 3.19 -16.80 -15.55
CA VAL A 314 4.65 -16.62 -15.37
C VAL A 314 5.37 -17.97 -15.28
N MET A 315 4.83 -18.92 -14.51
CA MET A 315 5.43 -20.26 -14.41
C MET A 315 5.43 -21.02 -15.73
N LYS A 316 4.40 -20.84 -16.57
CA LYS A 316 4.35 -21.44 -17.91
C LYS A 316 5.43 -20.84 -18.82
N LYS A 317 5.53 -19.51 -18.87
CA LYS A 317 6.54 -18.80 -19.67
C LYS A 317 7.96 -19.12 -19.23
N LEU A 318 8.22 -19.20 -17.93
CA LEU A 318 9.52 -19.64 -17.41
C LEU A 318 9.94 -20.99 -17.97
N LYS A 319 9.02 -21.97 -18.03
CA LYS A 319 9.31 -23.29 -18.62
C LYS A 319 9.57 -23.25 -20.12
N GLU A 320 9.01 -22.28 -20.83
CA GLU A 320 9.24 -22.08 -22.27
C GLU A 320 10.61 -21.43 -22.52
N LEU A 321 11.01 -20.49 -21.66
CA LEU A 321 12.28 -19.76 -21.77
C LEU A 321 13.50 -20.54 -21.27
N THR A 322 13.32 -21.58 -20.44
CA THR A 322 14.42 -22.40 -19.91
C THR A 322 14.57 -23.76 -20.62
N LYS A 323 13.93 -23.95 -21.78
CA LYS A 323 14.01 -25.18 -22.58
C LYS A 323 14.92 -24.99 -23.77
#